data_AF-A0A947QPC9-F1
#
_entry.id   AF-A0A947QPC9-F1
#
_cell.length_a   1.000
_cell.length_b   1.000
_cell.length_c   1.000
_cell.angle_alpha   90.00
_cell.angle_beta   90.00
_cell.angle_gamma   90.00
#
_symmetry.space_group_name_H-M   'P 1'
#
loop_
_entity.id
_entity.type
_entity.pdbx_description
1 polymer ?
#
loop_
_entity_poly.entity_id
_entity_poly.type
_entity_poly.pdbx_seq_one_letter_code
_entity_poly.pdbx_strand_id
1 'polypeptide(L)'
;LGRIIRNKDGQVIAIKEKEVLTEEEKKISEINTATYCFEAGWLWKNIKELKPSATGQGELILPDLVKIAVDNGQRICAHMITDLDEWVGVNTQHQLDIANEIMAKRLANR
;
A
#
# COMPACT_ATOMS: atom_id res chain seq x y z
N LEU A 1 -4.53 -3.53 -7.24
CA LEU A 1 -3.90 -2.73 -6.16
C LEU A 1 -4.63 -3.05 -4.87
N GLY A 2 -3.91 -3.15 -3.76
CA GLY A 2 -4.51 -3.28 -2.45
C GLY A 2 -5.35 -2.06 -2.05
N ARG A 3 -6.08 -2.18 -0.95
CA ARG A 3 -6.90 -1.13 -0.34
C ARG A 3 -6.41 -0.80 1.06
N ILE A 4 -6.48 0.48 1.40
CA ILE A 4 -6.29 0.95 2.77
C ILE A 4 -7.59 0.74 3.51
N ILE A 5 -7.56 -0.01 4.62
CA ILE A 5 -8.72 -0.25 5.48
C ILE A 5 -8.64 0.69 6.67
N ARG A 6 -9.69 1.49 6.87
CA ARG A 6 -9.80 2.45 7.99
C ARG A 6 -10.92 2.07 8.94
N ASN A 7 -10.75 2.37 10.23
CA ASN A 7 -11.85 2.30 11.20
C ASN A 7 -12.78 3.53 11.09
N LYS A 8 -13.81 3.57 11.94
CA LYS A 8 -14.79 4.68 11.99
C LYS A 8 -14.17 6.03 12.34
N ASP A 9 -13.04 6.02 13.06
CA ASP A 9 -12.29 7.22 13.44
C ASP A 9 -11.30 7.67 12.35
N GLY A 10 -11.31 7.00 11.19
CA GLY A 10 -10.45 7.31 10.04
C GLY A 10 -9.01 6.81 10.18
N GLN A 11 -8.68 6.04 11.22
CA GLN A 11 -7.35 5.49 11.42
C GLN A 11 -7.14 4.26 10.55
N VAL A 12 -5.95 4.11 9.98
CA VAL A 12 -5.58 2.92 9.20
C VAL A 12 -5.45 1.73 10.15
N ILE A 13 -6.19 0.66 9.86
CA ILE A 13 -6.20 -0.58 10.66
C ILE A 13 -5.60 -1.78 9.92
N ALA A 14 -5.56 -1.73 8.59
CA ALA A 14 -4.94 -2.76 7.77
C ALA A 14 -4.72 -2.24 6.34
N ILE A 15 -3.89 -2.97 5.60
CA ILE A 15 -3.83 -2.88 4.14
C ILE A 15 -4.10 -4.27 3.61
N LYS A 16 -5.04 -4.40 2.66
CA LYS A 16 -5.40 -5.69 2.06
C LYS A 16 -5.06 -5.70 0.58
N GLU A 17 -4.34 -6.71 0.14
CA GLU A 17 -4.07 -6.92 -1.28
C GLU A 17 -5.33 -7.37 -2.04
N LYS A 18 -5.33 -7.13 -3.36
CA LYS A 18 -6.53 -7.30 -4.22
C LYS A 18 -7.11 -8.72 -4.16
N GLU A 19 -6.27 -9.72 -3.91
CA GLU A 19 -6.57 -11.14 -3.88
C GLU A 19 -7.45 -11.53 -2.68
N VAL A 20 -7.39 -10.76 -1.59
CA VAL A 20 -8.08 -11.06 -0.32
C VAL A 20 -9.16 -10.03 0.02
N LEU A 21 -9.48 -9.11 -0.90
CA LEU A 21 -10.55 -8.14 -0.72
C LEU A 21 -11.92 -8.81 -0.83
N THR A 22 -12.80 -8.51 0.11
CA THR A 22 -14.25 -8.75 -0.01
C THR A 22 -14.86 -7.87 -1.10
N GLU A 23 -16.08 -8.19 -1.56
CA GLU A 23 -16.79 -7.37 -2.56
C GLU A 23 -17.06 -5.94 -2.07
N GLU A 24 -17.29 -5.77 -0.77
CA GLU A 24 -17.44 -4.47 -0.14
C GLU A 24 -16.11 -3.70 -0.13
N GLU A 25 -15.01 -4.36 0.23
CA GLU A 25 -13.68 -3.72 0.28
C GLU A 25 -13.17 -3.34 -1.11
N LYS A 26 -13.53 -4.09 -2.17
CA LYS A 26 -13.20 -3.73 -3.57
C LYS A 26 -13.74 -2.36 -3.98
N LYS A 27 -14.84 -1.90 -3.34
CA LYS A 27 -15.48 -0.59 -3.59
C LYS A 27 -14.75 0.58 -2.93
N ILE A 28 -13.81 0.33 -2.02
CA ILE A 28 -12.97 1.38 -1.44
C ILE A 28 -12.18 2.04 -2.58
N SER A 29 -12.19 3.37 -2.65
CA SER A 29 -11.45 4.13 -3.68
C SER A 29 -9.99 4.38 -3.28
N GLU A 30 -9.69 4.41 -1.98
CA GLU A 30 -8.33 4.59 -1.46
C GLU A 30 -7.48 3.35 -1.71
N ILE A 31 -6.47 3.50 -2.56
CA ILE A 31 -5.55 2.44 -2.96
C ILE A 31 -4.27 2.46 -2.13
N ASN A 32 -3.67 1.28 -1.98
CA ASN A 32 -2.32 1.13 -1.48
C ASN A 32 -1.29 1.44 -2.60
N THR A 33 -0.42 2.43 -2.37
CA THR A 33 0.65 2.84 -3.30
C THR A 33 1.96 2.07 -3.09
N ALA A 34 1.99 1.12 -2.14
CA ALA A 34 3.17 0.32 -1.79
C ALA A 34 4.41 1.12 -1.38
N THR A 35 4.21 2.36 -0.91
CA THR A 35 5.29 3.22 -0.39
C THR A 35 5.15 3.35 1.11
N TYR A 36 6.18 2.95 1.86
CA TYR A 36 6.15 2.89 3.31
C TYR A 36 7.41 3.48 3.91
N CYS A 37 7.28 4.06 5.10
CA CYS A 37 8.39 4.48 5.94
C CYS A 37 8.19 3.86 7.33
N PHE A 38 9.15 3.05 7.75
CA PHE A 38 9.13 2.38 9.05
C PHE A 38 10.32 2.80 9.88
N GLU A 39 10.16 2.78 11.21
CA GLU A 39 11.31 2.74 12.11
C GLU A 39 12.03 1.40 11.88
N ALA A 40 13.34 1.46 11.65
CA ALA A 40 14.12 0.31 11.18
C ALA A 40 14.19 -0.81 12.23
N GLY A 41 14.42 -0.48 13.49
CA GLY A 41 14.48 -1.47 14.58
C GLY A 41 13.17 -2.22 14.75
N TRP A 42 12.06 -1.49 14.69
CA TRP A 42 10.71 -2.05 14.70
C TRP A 42 10.47 -2.95 13.50
N LEU A 43 10.82 -2.52 12.28
CA LEU A 43 10.67 -3.32 11.06
C LEU A 43 11.41 -4.66 11.18
N TRP A 44 12.70 -4.64 11.49
CA TRP A 44 13.52 -5.86 11.54
C TRP A 44 13.12 -6.81 12.67
N LYS A 45 12.59 -6.27 13.76
CA LYS A 45 12.03 -7.06 14.85
C LYS A 45 10.75 -7.78 14.42
N ASN A 46 9.85 -7.10 13.71
CA ASN A 46 8.49 -7.59 13.45
C ASN A 46 8.31 -8.29 12.10
N ILE A 47 9.18 -8.06 11.10
CA ILE A 47 9.09 -8.69 9.77
C ILE A 47 9.13 -10.22 9.83
N LYS A 48 9.75 -10.78 10.87
CA LYS A 48 9.84 -12.23 11.11
C LYS A 48 8.51 -12.85 11.57
N GLU A 49 7.58 -12.02 12.05
CA GLU A 49 6.27 -12.46 12.51
C GLU A 49 5.26 -12.60 11.36
N LEU A 50 5.61 -12.10 10.17
CA LEU A 50 4.78 -12.26 8.97
C LEU A 50 4.51 -13.73 8.71
N LYS A 51 3.24 -14.03 8.43
CA LYS A 51 2.81 -15.37 8.05
C LYS A 51 2.63 -15.43 6.53
N PRO A 52 2.90 -16.59 5.91
CA PRO A 52 2.55 -16.83 4.52
C PRO A 52 1.07 -16.53 4.29
N SER A 53 0.77 -15.80 3.22
CA SER A 53 -0.59 -15.56 2.79
C SER A 53 -1.29 -16.89 2.48
N ALA A 54 -2.56 -16.99 2.87
CA ALA A 54 -3.42 -18.12 2.54
C ALA A 54 -3.79 -18.16 1.04
N THR A 55 -3.63 -17.04 0.34
CA THR A 55 -3.85 -16.92 -1.10
C THR A 55 -2.52 -16.72 -1.82
N GLY A 56 -2.30 -17.43 -2.94
CA GLY A 56 -1.06 -17.39 -3.70
C GLY A 56 -0.12 -18.56 -3.38
N GLN A 57 1.18 -18.39 -3.63
CA GLN A 57 2.21 -19.42 -3.46
C GLN A 57 2.90 -19.34 -2.08
N GLY A 58 2.18 -18.95 -1.03
CA GLY A 58 2.74 -18.81 0.32
C GLY A 58 3.68 -17.61 0.50
N GLU A 59 3.46 -16.54 -0.27
CA GLU A 59 4.26 -15.31 -0.19
C GLU A 59 4.02 -14.57 1.13
N LEU A 60 5.04 -13.84 1.61
CA LEU A 60 4.92 -12.93 2.73
C LEU A 60 4.46 -11.56 2.20
N ILE A 61 3.32 -11.09 2.69
CA ILE A 61 2.72 -9.83 2.24
C ILE A 61 3.19 -8.71 3.16
N LEU A 62 4.17 -7.93 2.71
CA LEU A 62 4.77 -6.83 3.47
C LEU A 62 3.72 -5.88 4.11
N PRO A 63 2.62 -5.49 3.43
CA PRO A 63 1.58 -4.66 4.03
C PRO A 63 0.92 -5.22 5.31
N ASP A 64 1.01 -6.53 5.58
CA ASP A 64 0.48 -7.12 6.82
C ASP A 64 1.21 -6.62 8.08
N LEU A 65 2.42 -6.06 7.92
CA LEU A 65 3.10 -5.32 9.00
C LEU A 65 2.26 -4.17 9.55
N VAL A 66 1.38 -3.57 8.74
CA VAL A 66 0.49 -2.50 9.22
C VAL A 66 -0.46 -3.05 10.28
N LYS A 67 -1.03 -4.24 10.06
CA LYS A 67 -1.90 -4.88 11.07
C LYS A 67 -1.13 -5.22 12.34
N ILE A 68 0.10 -5.72 12.21
CA ILE A 68 0.99 -5.98 13.35
C ILE A 68 1.31 -4.69 14.12
N ALA A 69 1.53 -3.57 13.41
CA ALA A 69 1.75 -2.27 14.03
C ALA A 69 0.53 -1.80 14.84
N VAL A 70 -0.68 -1.94 14.29
CA VAL A 70 -1.94 -1.63 14.98
C VAL A 70 -2.08 -2.46 16.25
N ASP A 71 -1.85 -3.77 16.16
CA ASP A 71 -1.99 -4.70 17.28
C ASP A 71 -0.96 -4.43 18.39
N ASN A 72 0.24 -3.95 18.01
CA ASN A 72 1.28 -3.51 18.92
C ASN A 72 1.09 -2.06 19.43
N GLY A 73 -0.06 -1.43 19.17
CA GLY A 73 -0.36 -0.06 19.61
C GLY A 73 0.57 1.01 19.02
N GLN A 74 1.20 0.75 17.88
CA GLN A 74 2.09 1.71 17.24
C GLN A 74 1.27 2.83 16.60
N ARG A 75 1.86 4.04 16.57
CA ARG A 75 1.27 5.15 15.82
C ARG A 75 1.45 4.92 14.33
N ILE A 76 0.35 4.96 13.59
CA ILE A 76 0.32 4.86 12.14
C ILE A 76 -0.12 6.19 11.54
N CYS A 77 0.64 6.68 10.59
CA CYS A 77 0.31 7.86 9.79
C CYS A 77 0.19 7.42 8.33
N ALA A 78 -0.80 7.97 7.63
CA ALA A 78 -0.97 7.78 6.19
C ALA A 78 -1.02 9.14 5.52
N HIS A 79 -0.22 9.30 4.46
CA HIS A 79 -0.24 10.49 3.62
C HIS A 79 -1.04 10.17 2.36
N MET A 80 -2.16 10.87 2.18
CA MET A 80 -3.01 10.70 1.00
C MET A 80 -2.53 11.64 -0.09
N ILE A 81 -2.15 11.06 -1.22
CA ILE A 81 -1.92 11.80 -2.47
C ILE A 81 -3.24 11.92 -3.21
N THR A 82 -3.54 13.11 -3.72
CA THR A 82 -4.74 13.38 -4.52
C THR A 82 -4.41 13.62 -6.00
N ASP A 83 -3.17 14.00 -6.29
CA ASP A 83 -2.66 14.07 -7.66
C ASP A 83 -2.26 12.65 -8.11
N LEU A 84 -2.98 12.11 -9.08
CA LEU A 84 -2.72 10.78 -9.62
C LEU A 84 -1.43 10.72 -10.44
N ASP A 85 -0.89 11.86 -10.88
CA ASP A 85 0.38 11.88 -11.58
C ASP A 85 1.55 11.64 -10.60
N GLU A 86 1.40 11.91 -9.30
CA GLU A 86 2.42 11.66 -8.26
C GLU A 86 2.80 10.19 -8.08
N TRP A 87 1.91 9.27 -8.47
CA TRP A 87 2.16 7.85 -8.35
C TRP A 87 1.57 7.07 -9.53
N VAL A 88 2.42 6.26 -10.16
CA VAL A 88 2.01 5.28 -11.16
C VAL A 88 2.67 3.95 -10.86
N GLY A 89 1.85 2.92 -10.58
CA GLY A 89 2.33 1.55 -10.51
C GLY A 89 2.61 1.02 -11.91
N VAL A 90 3.85 0.57 -12.17
CA VAL A 90 4.28 0.06 -13.47
C VAL A 90 4.46 -1.46 -13.43
N ASN A 91 3.44 -2.18 -13.86
CA ASN A 91 3.41 -3.64 -13.98
C ASN A 91 3.14 -4.11 -15.43
N THR A 92 2.81 -3.20 -16.34
CA THR A 92 2.57 -3.49 -17.76
C THR A 92 3.24 -2.44 -18.64
N GLN A 93 3.44 -2.77 -19.92
CA GLN A 93 4.02 -1.83 -20.88
C GLN A 93 3.17 -0.54 -21.01
N HIS A 94 1.85 -0.68 -21.05
CA HIS A 94 0.95 0.47 -21.10
C HIS A 94 1.11 1.39 -19.88
N GLN A 95 1.31 0.82 -18.69
CA GLN A 95 1.57 1.62 -17.47
C GLN A 95 2.93 2.33 -17.52
N LEU A 96 3.94 1.71 -18.15
CA LEU A 96 5.24 2.34 -18.38
C LEU A 96 5.11 3.54 -19.33
N ASP A 97 4.33 3.41 -20.40
CA ASP A 97 4.10 4.50 -21.35
C ASP A 97 3.44 5.70 -20.65
N ILE A 98 2.41 5.45 -19.82
CA ILE A 98 1.76 6.47 -18.98
C ILE A 98 2.76 7.16 -18.05
N ALA A 99 3.59 6.40 -17.34
CA ALA A 99 4.58 6.95 -16.42
C ALA A 99 5.61 7.84 -17.16
N ASN A 100 6.02 7.45 -18.37
CA ASN A 100 6.92 8.23 -19.21
C ASN A 100 6.28 9.55 -19.67
N GLU A 101 5.02 9.53 -20.08
CA GLU A 101 4.29 10.76 -20.47
C GLU A 101 4.20 11.75 -19.31
N ILE A 102 3.88 11.27 -18.11
CA ILE A 102 3.82 12.08 -16.89
C ILE A 102 5.19 12.70 -16.58
N MET A 103 6.25 11.89 -16.62
CA MET A 103 7.61 12.37 -16.36
C MET A 103 8.08 13.41 -17.40
N ALA A 104 7.75 13.19 -18.68
CA ALA A 104 8.08 14.14 -19.74
C ALA A 104 7.39 15.51 -19.52
N LYS A 105 6.11 15.51 -19.14
CA LYS A 105 5.38 16.75 -18.79
C LYS A 105 6.04 17.48 -17.61
N ARG A 106 6.46 16.74 -16.58
CA ARG A 106 7.16 17.31 -15.41
C ARG A 106 8.48 17.98 -15.76
N LEU A 107 9.27 17.33 -16.62
CA LEU A 107 10.54 17.88 -17.08
C LEU A 107 10.36 19.11 -17.96
N ALA A 108 9.30 19.17 -18.77
CA ALA A 108 8.99 20.32 -19.61
C ALA A 108 8.51 21.55 -18.83
N ASN A 109 7.91 21.35 -17.65
CA ASN A 109 7.39 22.40 -16.77
C ASN A 109 8.38 22.84 -15.68
N ARG A 110 9.65 22.40 -15.78
CA ARG A 110 10.74 22.74 -14.86
C ARG A 110 11.59 23.87 -15.42
#